data_AF-A0A8G1UFC3-F1
#
_entry.id   AF-A0A8G1UFC3-F1
#
_cell.length_a   1.000
_cell.length_b   1.000
_cell.length_c   1.000
_cell.angle_alpha   90.00
_cell.angle_beta   90.00
_cell.angle_gamma   90.00
#
_symmetry.space_group_name_H-M   'P 1'
#
loop_
_entity.id
_entity.type
_entity.pdbx_description
1 polymer ?
#
loop_
_entity_poly.entity_id
_entity_poly.type
_entity_poly.pdbx_seq_one_letter_code
_entity_poly.pdbx_strand_id
1 'polypeptide(L)'
;MELIVTAEEVARRLGLPVPLADEVRQRVETAVEDAQETLVAHLGRPLLPVQYTESGIRASTSGWILSHAPVITVISAVPDATSLPTPSFGTPTYTVTYIAGIDASTDPETAPLRLWVRATACHHPLLADAPLRQRRIASASVEGQSVTYDTAAEPPVLLAPPDLATTDRWRLRGRRVYQDPVRPNPPGLTVPGGP
;
A
#
# COMPACT_ATOMS: atom_id res chain seq x y z
N MET A 1 0.57 -11.39 3.33
CA MET A 1 -0.03 -10.13 2.82
C MET A 1 0.75 -9.70 1.59
N GLU A 2 0.19 -8.98 0.62
CA GLU A 2 1.01 -8.44 -0.48
C GLU A 2 1.79 -7.20 0.00
N LEU A 3 3.09 -7.13 -0.32
CA LEU A 3 3.99 -6.10 0.18
C LEU A 3 4.19 -4.98 -0.84
N ILE A 4 4.12 -3.72 -0.39
CA ILE A 4 4.34 -2.55 -1.26
C ILE A 4 5.83 -2.21 -1.44
N VAL A 5 6.70 -2.87 -0.67
CA VAL A 5 8.16 -2.75 -0.69
C VAL A 5 8.72 -4.17 -0.59
N THR A 6 9.74 -4.50 -1.39
CA THR A 6 10.36 -5.83 -1.35
C THR A 6 11.40 -5.94 -0.24
N ALA A 7 11.66 -7.16 0.22
CA ALA A 7 12.70 -7.41 1.22
C ALA A 7 14.09 -6.98 0.72
N GLU A 8 14.38 -7.16 -0.57
CA GLU A 8 15.63 -6.75 -1.21
C GLU A 8 15.82 -5.22 -1.24
N GLU A 9 14.75 -4.44 -1.28
CA GLU A 9 14.84 -2.98 -1.17
C GLU A 9 15.28 -2.52 0.22
N VAL A 10 14.72 -3.12 1.27
CA VAL A 10 15.11 -2.84 2.65
C VAL A 10 16.53 -3.35 2.91
N ALA A 11 16.85 -4.57 2.46
CA ALA A 11 18.17 -5.18 2.60
C ALA A 11 19.28 -4.34 1.97
N ARG A 12 19.09 -3.84 0.74
CA ARG A 12 20.04 -2.94 0.09
C ARG A 12 20.29 -1.67 0.90
N ARG A 13 19.25 -1.14 1.54
CA ARG A 13 19.36 0.08 2.36
C ARG A 13 20.07 -0.18 3.70
N LEU A 14 19.92 -1.39 4.24
CA LEU A 14 20.64 -1.86 5.43
C LEU A 14 22.07 -2.35 5.14
N GLY A 15 22.48 -2.42 3.87
CA GLY A 15 23.78 -2.96 3.47
C GLY A 15 23.88 -4.48 3.61
N LEU A 16 22.75 -5.19 3.68
CA LEU A 16 22.73 -6.65 3.74
C LEU A 16 23.09 -7.24 2.35
N PRO A 17 23.83 -8.37 2.31
CA PRO A 17 24.17 -9.02 1.05
C PRO A 17 22.92 -9.54 0.35
N VAL A 18 22.85 -9.35 -0.96
CA VAL A 18 21.79 -9.86 -1.84
C VAL A 18 22.43 -10.89 -2.78
N PRO A 19 21.83 -12.08 -3.00
CA PRO A 19 20.53 -12.53 -2.51
C PRO A 19 20.50 -12.78 -0.99
N LEU A 20 19.36 -12.48 -0.37
CA LEU A 20 19.14 -12.73 1.05
C LEU A 20 19.06 -14.23 1.33
N ALA A 21 19.64 -14.65 2.46
CA ALA A 21 19.33 -15.94 3.07
C ALA A 21 17.86 -15.96 3.50
N ASP A 22 17.20 -17.12 3.41
CA ASP A 22 15.76 -17.23 3.63
C ASP A 22 15.32 -16.74 5.02
N GLU A 23 16.08 -17.06 6.07
CA GLU A 23 15.81 -16.56 7.42
C GLU A 23 15.88 -15.03 7.52
N VAL A 24 16.82 -14.40 6.81
CA VAL A 24 16.98 -12.94 6.79
C VAL A 24 15.86 -12.33 5.95
N ARG A 25 15.51 -12.94 4.82
CA ARG A 25 14.39 -12.50 3.98
C ARG A 25 13.10 -12.47 4.81
N GLN A 26 12.79 -13.56 5.51
CA GLN A 26 11.57 -13.65 6.32
C GLN A 26 11.52 -12.57 7.42
N ARG A 27 12.64 -12.31 8.12
CA ARG A 27 12.70 -11.23 9.13
C ARG A 27 12.46 -9.85 8.53
N VAL A 28 13.02 -9.59 7.34
CA VAL A 28 12.82 -8.32 6.63
C VAL A 28 11.38 -8.20 6.15
N GLU A 29 10.79 -9.27 5.62
CA GLU A 29 9.37 -9.31 5.24
C GLU A 29 8.47 -9.01 6.43
N THR A 30 8.69 -9.64 7.58
CA THR A 30 7.94 -9.33 8.82
C THR A 30 8.07 -7.85 9.22
N ALA A 31 9.28 -7.29 9.16
CA ALA A 31 9.48 -5.87 9.45
C ALA A 31 8.73 -4.93 8.49
N VAL A 32 8.62 -5.32 7.21
CA VAL A 32 7.84 -4.59 6.21
C VAL A 32 6.34 -4.75 6.45
N GLU A 33 5.89 -5.95 6.81
CA GLU A 33 4.49 -6.23 7.18
C GLU A 33 4.06 -5.37 8.37
N ASP A 34 4.81 -5.36 9.46
CA ASP A 34 4.51 -4.56 10.66
C ASP A 34 4.46 -3.06 10.36
N ALA A 35 5.38 -2.57 9.52
CA ALA A 35 5.36 -1.19 9.04
C ALA A 35 4.12 -0.90 8.18
N GLN A 36 3.75 -1.79 7.26
CA GLN A 36 2.54 -1.65 6.45
C GLN A 36 1.28 -1.63 7.30
N GLU A 37 1.17 -2.52 8.29
CA GLU A 37 0.02 -2.57 9.20
C GLU A 37 -0.13 -1.28 10.00
N THR A 38 0.98 -0.76 10.53
CA THR A 38 1.02 0.53 11.23
C THR A 38 0.50 1.66 10.33
N LEU A 39 0.92 1.68 9.06
CA LEU A 39 0.48 2.68 8.10
C LEU A 39 -1.00 2.51 7.73
N VAL A 40 -1.47 1.28 7.50
CA VAL A 40 -2.89 0.98 7.24
C VAL A 40 -3.75 1.46 8.41
N ALA A 41 -3.35 1.19 9.65
CA ALA A 41 -4.05 1.63 10.85
C ALA A 41 -4.13 3.16 10.95
N HIS A 42 -3.03 3.86 10.63
CA HIS A 42 -2.99 5.32 10.62
C HIS A 42 -3.89 5.94 9.55
N LEU A 43 -3.82 5.40 8.33
CA LEU A 43 -4.57 5.92 7.19
C LEU A 43 -6.06 5.55 7.26
N GLY A 44 -6.40 4.49 7.99
CA GLY A 44 -7.76 3.95 8.12
C GLY A 44 -8.27 3.31 6.83
N ARG A 45 -7.37 2.85 5.95
CA ARG A 45 -7.70 2.27 4.64
C ARG A 45 -6.59 1.35 4.11
N PRO A 46 -6.91 0.40 3.21
CA PRO A 46 -5.92 -0.49 2.64
C PRO A 46 -4.92 0.25 1.74
N LEU A 47 -3.66 -0.19 1.80
CA LEU A 47 -2.54 0.29 0.95
C LEU A 47 -2.50 -0.36 -0.43
N LEU A 48 -3.36 -1.35 -0.66
CA LEU A 48 -3.49 -2.03 -1.94
C LEU A 48 -4.94 -1.95 -2.41
N PRO A 49 -5.17 -2.00 -3.73
CA PRO A 49 -6.51 -2.07 -4.28
C PRO A 49 -7.27 -3.29 -3.78
N VAL A 50 -8.47 -3.08 -3.23
CA VAL A 50 -9.37 -4.16 -2.78
C VAL A 50 -10.69 -4.05 -3.54
N GLN A 51 -11.22 -5.19 -3.96
CA GLN A 51 -12.54 -5.25 -4.57
C GLN A 51 -13.64 -5.23 -3.49
N TYR A 52 -14.61 -4.35 -3.67
CA TYR A 52 -15.79 -4.21 -2.84
C TYR A 52 -17.06 -4.42 -3.68
N THR A 53 -18.10 -4.92 -3.02
CA THR A 53 -19.45 -5.01 -3.58
C THR A 53 -20.41 -4.36 -2.61
N GLU A 54 -21.15 -3.35 -3.07
CA GLU A 54 -22.16 -2.64 -2.28
C GLU A 54 -23.51 -2.71 -2.99
N SER A 55 -24.58 -2.96 -2.25
CA SER A 55 -25.96 -2.95 -2.74
C SER A 55 -26.72 -1.74 -2.22
N GLY A 56 -27.86 -1.40 -2.85
CA GLY A 56 -28.63 -0.23 -2.46
C GLY A 56 -28.00 1.11 -2.85
N ILE A 57 -27.00 1.09 -3.75
CA ILE A 57 -26.28 2.29 -4.16
C ILE A 57 -27.12 3.07 -5.16
N ARG A 58 -27.24 4.38 -4.92
CA ARG A 58 -27.92 5.30 -5.83
C ARG A 58 -26.92 5.90 -6.81
N ALA A 59 -27.26 5.86 -8.08
CA ALA A 59 -26.57 6.66 -9.09
C ALA A 59 -26.88 8.14 -8.84
N SER A 60 -25.84 8.97 -8.74
CA SER A 60 -25.95 10.43 -8.80
C SER A 60 -25.87 10.89 -10.25
N THR A 61 -26.23 12.15 -10.53
CA THR A 61 -26.11 12.77 -11.86
C THR A 61 -24.70 12.72 -12.44
N SER A 62 -23.70 12.45 -11.61
CA SER A 62 -22.31 12.63 -11.94
C SER A 62 -21.39 11.51 -11.40
N GLY A 63 -21.95 10.43 -10.86
CA GLY A 63 -21.16 9.26 -10.43
C GLY A 63 -21.85 8.38 -9.39
N TRP A 64 -21.07 7.51 -8.76
CA TRP A 64 -21.50 6.60 -7.71
C TRP A 64 -21.11 7.12 -6.32
N ILE A 65 -22.03 7.06 -5.36
CA ILE A 65 -21.73 7.37 -3.95
C ILE A 65 -21.36 6.07 -3.26
N LEU A 66 -20.06 5.78 -3.21
CA LEU A 66 -19.50 4.53 -2.69
C LEU A 66 -18.87 4.73 -1.31
N SER A 67 -18.83 3.67 -0.50
CA SER A 67 -18.38 3.75 0.90
C SER A 67 -16.86 3.71 1.04
N HIS A 68 -16.15 3.06 0.12
CA HIS A 68 -14.69 2.90 0.15
C HIS A 68 -13.99 3.86 -0.82
N ALA A 69 -12.90 4.48 -0.36
CA ALA A 69 -12.18 5.51 -1.09
C ALA A 69 -10.64 5.39 -0.95
N PRO A 70 -9.87 5.84 -1.95
CA PRO A 70 -10.33 6.30 -3.26
C PRO A 70 -10.82 5.13 -4.13
N VAL A 71 -11.84 5.38 -4.95
CA VAL A 71 -12.32 4.42 -5.94
C VAL A 71 -11.37 4.47 -7.14
N ILE A 72 -10.80 3.33 -7.49
CA ILE A 72 -9.88 3.18 -8.62
C ILE A 72 -10.69 2.92 -9.89
N THR A 73 -11.60 1.94 -9.84
CA THR A 73 -12.44 1.59 -10.99
C THR A 73 -13.74 0.92 -10.56
N VAL A 74 -14.80 1.14 -11.31
CA VAL A 74 -16.07 0.41 -11.18
C VAL A 74 -16.05 -0.75 -12.18
N ILE A 75 -16.18 -1.97 -11.68
CA ILE A 75 -16.15 -3.20 -12.48
C ILE A 75 -17.53 -3.47 -13.08
N SER A 76 -18.58 -3.34 -12.25
CA SER A 76 -19.96 -3.62 -12.67
C SER A 76 -20.96 -2.82 -11.83
N ALA A 77 -22.12 -2.56 -12.42
CA ALA A 77 -23.27 -2.01 -11.73
C ALA A 77 -24.53 -2.71 -12.27
N VAL A 78 -25.22 -3.45 -11.40
CA VAL A 78 -26.42 -4.23 -11.75
C VAL A 78 -27.61 -3.63 -11.00
N PRO A 79 -28.74 -3.31 -11.67
CA PRO A 79 -29.94 -2.85 -10.99
C PRO A 79 -30.44 -3.87 -9.97
N ASP A 80 -30.82 -3.42 -8.78
CA ASP A 80 -31.38 -4.32 -7.77
C ASP A 80 -32.78 -4.78 -8.22
N ALA A 81 -33.03 -6.10 -8.22
CA ALA A 81 -34.28 -6.68 -8.72
C ALA A 81 -35.54 -6.18 -7.99
N THR A 82 -35.41 -5.71 -6.75
CA THR A 82 -36.48 -5.10 -5.94
C THR A 82 -36.75 -3.64 -6.26
N SER A 83 -35.93 -3.01 -7.10
CA SER A 83 -36.08 -1.62 -7.55
C SER A 83 -36.70 -1.50 -8.95
N LEU A 84 -37.38 -2.56 -9.40
CA LEU A 84 -38.24 -2.51 -10.58
C LEU A 84 -39.31 -1.41 -10.42
N PRO A 85 -39.57 -0.62 -11.47
CA PRO A 85 -40.35 0.59 -11.37
C PRO A 85 -41.81 0.26 -11.06
N THR A 86 -42.19 0.40 -9.80
CA THR A 86 -43.56 0.80 -9.49
C THR A 86 -43.64 2.29 -9.85
N PRO A 87 -44.65 2.76 -10.61
CA PRO A 87 -44.66 4.09 -11.23
C PRO A 87 -44.74 5.28 -10.25
N SER A 88 -44.47 5.06 -8.97
CA SER A 88 -44.54 6.05 -7.92
C SER A 88 -43.51 5.74 -6.83
N PHE A 89 -42.42 6.52 -6.85
CA PHE A 89 -41.45 6.77 -5.77
C PHE A 89 -40.28 5.78 -5.57
N GLY A 90 -39.20 5.99 -6.34
CA GLY A 90 -37.86 5.57 -5.92
C GLY A 90 -36.78 5.90 -6.96
N THR A 91 -35.66 6.49 -6.55
CA THR A 91 -34.43 6.49 -7.37
C THR A 91 -33.97 5.03 -7.49
N PRO A 92 -33.65 4.53 -8.71
CA PRO A 92 -33.20 3.14 -8.87
C PRO A 92 -31.95 2.90 -8.03
N THR A 93 -31.87 1.71 -7.42
CA THR A 93 -30.71 1.27 -6.66
C THR A 93 -29.97 0.17 -7.40
N TYR A 94 -28.66 0.10 -7.17
CA TYR A 94 -27.76 -0.79 -7.87
C TYR A 94 -26.89 -1.54 -6.87
N THR A 95 -26.57 -2.77 -7.23
CA THR A 95 -25.44 -3.51 -6.69
C THR A 95 -24.22 -3.19 -7.54
N VAL A 96 -23.27 -2.47 -6.96
CA VAL A 96 -22.05 -1.97 -7.61
C VAL A 96 -20.86 -2.76 -7.10
N THR A 97 -20.07 -3.32 -8.02
CA THR A 97 -18.78 -3.95 -7.73
C THR A 97 -17.67 -3.05 -8.24
N TYR A 98 -16.71 -2.73 -7.39
CA TYR A 98 -15.68 -1.74 -7.69
C TYR A 98 -14.39 -2.04 -6.93
N ILE A 99 -13.28 -1.47 -7.40
CA ILE A 99 -11.97 -1.56 -6.75
C ILE A 99 -11.72 -0.21 -6.06
N ALA A 100 -11.37 -0.25 -4.77
CA ALA A 100 -10.99 0.92 -4.00
C ALA A 100 -9.84 0.64 -3.05
N GLY A 101 -9.16 1.70 -2.64
CA GLY A 101 -7.96 1.62 -1.80
C GLY A 101 -6.86 2.53 -2.34
N ILE A 102 -5.76 2.61 -1.61
CA ILE A 102 -4.57 3.29 -2.12
C ILE A 102 -3.87 2.30 -3.03
N ASP A 103 -3.49 2.70 -4.25
CA ASP A 103 -2.59 1.90 -5.08
C ASP A 103 -1.15 2.24 -4.69
N ALA A 104 -0.72 1.79 -3.50
CA ALA A 104 0.59 2.19 -2.98
C ALA A 104 1.76 1.48 -3.67
N SER A 105 1.51 0.43 -4.47
CA SER A 105 2.55 -0.31 -5.18
C SER A 105 2.90 0.34 -6.52
N THR A 106 1.90 0.75 -7.31
CA THR A 106 2.15 1.20 -8.70
C THR A 106 2.03 2.71 -8.89
N ASP A 107 1.22 3.41 -8.08
CA ASP A 107 1.00 4.84 -8.25
C ASP A 107 2.29 5.63 -7.91
N PRO A 108 2.80 6.50 -8.80
CA PRO A 108 3.92 7.37 -8.49
C PRO A 108 3.58 8.40 -7.40
N GLU A 109 2.32 8.85 -7.30
CA GLU A 109 1.92 9.83 -6.28
C GLU A 109 2.04 9.25 -4.88
N THR A 110 1.86 7.94 -4.71
CA THR A 110 1.95 7.21 -3.43
C THR A 110 3.37 6.82 -3.06
N ALA A 111 4.39 7.23 -3.84
CA ALA A 111 5.80 6.96 -3.54
C ALA A 111 6.25 7.34 -2.10
N PRO A 112 5.74 8.42 -1.47
CA PRO A 112 6.09 8.72 -0.08
C PRO A 112 5.62 7.65 0.92
N LEU A 113 4.55 6.90 0.64
CA LEU A 113 4.09 5.79 1.47
C LEU A 113 5.08 4.63 1.44
N ARG A 114 5.55 4.26 0.23
CA ARG A 114 6.62 3.24 0.07
C ARG A 114 7.91 3.68 0.76
N LEU A 115 8.26 4.96 0.65
CA LEU A 115 9.43 5.52 1.32
C LEU A 115 9.28 5.44 2.85
N TRP A 116 8.10 5.77 3.39
CA TRP A 116 7.81 5.66 4.82
C TRP A 116 7.93 4.20 5.29
N VAL A 117 7.24 3.26 4.64
CA VAL A 117 7.29 1.82 5.00
C VAL A 117 8.72 1.29 4.96
N ARG A 118 9.46 1.56 3.87
CA ARG A 118 10.86 1.13 3.74
C ARG A 118 11.74 1.71 4.84
N ALA A 119 11.58 3.00 5.16
CA ALA A 119 12.36 3.64 6.20
C ALA A 119 12.02 3.08 7.58
N THR A 120 10.74 2.96 7.93
CA THR A 120 10.27 2.38 9.19
C THR A 120 10.73 0.93 9.35
N ALA A 121 10.64 0.12 8.30
CA ALA A 121 11.12 -1.27 8.31
C ALA A 121 12.63 -1.36 8.60
N CYS A 122 13.45 -0.43 8.09
CA CYS A 122 14.89 -0.38 8.40
C CYS A 122 15.18 -0.16 9.89
N HIS A 123 14.27 0.45 10.64
CA HIS A 123 14.40 0.73 12.07
C HIS A 123 13.67 -0.32 12.94
N HIS A 124 13.20 -1.41 12.35
CA HIS A 124 12.44 -2.42 13.07
C HIS A 124 13.32 -3.22 14.05
N PRO A 125 12.87 -3.51 15.28
CA PRO A 125 13.66 -4.23 16.28
C PRO A 125 14.16 -5.61 15.83
N LEU A 126 13.41 -6.32 14.99
CA LEU A 126 13.81 -7.62 14.43
C LEU A 126 15.08 -7.53 13.56
N LEU A 127 15.40 -6.33 13.07
CA LEU A 127 16.56 -6.06 12.23
C LEU A 127 17.69 -5.36 13.01
N ALA A 128 17.49 -5.06 14.30
CA ALA A 128 18.52 -4.44 15.14
C ALA A 128 19.75 -5.35 15.31
N ASP A 129 19.52 -6.66 15.34
CA ASP A 129 20.56 -7.70 15.44
C ASP A 129 20.98 -8.27 14.07
N ALA A 130 20.42 -7.75 12.96
CA ALA A 130 20.87 -8.15 11.64
C ALA A 130 22.38 -7.88 11.57
N PRO A 131 23.20 -8.88 11.18
CA PRO A 131 24.62 -8.83 11.42
C PRO A 131 25.24 -7.71 10.60
N LEU A 132 25.36 -6.52 11.20
CA LEU A 132 26.09 -5.37 10.67
C LEU A 132 27.58 -5.68 10.45
N ARG A 133 28.06 -6.86 10.82
CA ARG A 133 29.44 -7.07 11.22
C ARG A 133 29.90 -8.51 11.06
N GLN A 134 29.83 -9.07 9.86
CA GLN A 134 30.87 -10.04 9.53
C GLN A 134 32.14 -9.25 9.28
N ARG A 135 32.96 -9.08 10.33
CA ARG A 135 34.35 -8.62 10.17
C ARG A 135 35.01 -9.59 9.20
N ARG A 136 35.21 -9.15 7.96
CA ARG A 136 35.90 -9.97 6.97
C ARG A 136 37.34 -10.10 7.42
N ILE A 137 37.85 -11.33 7.49
CA ILE A 137 39.25 -11.58 7.77
C ILE A 137 40.01 -11.21 6.49
N ALA A 138 40.77 -10.11 6.54
CA ALA A 138 41.59 -9.67 5.41
C ALA A 138 42.81 -10.57 5.23
N SER A 139 43.39 -11.06 6.33
CA SER A 139 44.45 -12.07 6.32
C SER A 139 44.51 -12.82 7.64
N ALA A 140 44.86 -14.11 7.59
CA ALA A 140 45.16 -14.94 8.75
C ALA A 140 46.56 -15.54 8.58
N SER A 141 47.48 -15.21 9.49
CA SER A 141 48.85 -15.73 9.46
C SER A 141 49.01 -16.88 10.45
N VAL A 142 49.28 -18.09 9.94
CA VAL A 142 49.29 -19.34 10.72
C VAL A 142 50.62 -19.58 11.44
N GLU A 143 51.71 -18.94 11.02
CA GLU A 143 53.06 -19.09 11.60
C GLU A 143 53.51 -17.86 12.43
N GLY A 144 52.59 -16.93 12.68
CA GLY A 144 52.81 -15.70 13.44
C GLY A 144 51.45 -15.08 13.82
N GLN A 145 50.80 -15.72 14.79
CA GLN A 145 49.43 -15.57 15.31
C GLN A 145 48.81 -14.17 15.21
N SER A 146 48.39 -13.77 14.00
CA SER A 146 47.70 -12.51 13.77
C SER A 146 46.57 -12.71 12.78
N VAL A 147 45.42 -12.16 13.14
CA VAL A 147 44.24 -12.07 12.29
C VAL A 147 44.06 -10.59 11.99
N THR A 148 44.29 -10.21 10.75
CA THR A 148 44.00 -8.85 10.29
C THR A 148 42.56 -8.83 9.82
N TYR A 149 41.72 -8.04 10.49
CA TYR A 149 40.36 -7.80 10.05
C TYR A 149 40.38 -6.66 9.04
N ASP A 150 39.63 -6.84 7.96
CA ASP A 150 39.26 -5.74 7.09
C ASP A 150 38.49 -4.72 7.93
N THR A 151 38.82 -3.43 7.81
CA THR A 151 38.01 -2.37 8.38
C THR A 151 36.71 -2.35 7.61
N ALA A 152 35.74 -3.15 8.07
CA ALA A 152 34.41 -3.21 7.49
C ALA A 152 33.92 -1.78 7.25
N ALA A 153 33.46 -1.51 6.03
CA ALA A 153 32.94 -0.21 5.65
C ALA A 153 31.99 0.30 6.72
N GLU A 154 32.13 1.57 7.10
CA GLU A 154 31.24 2.19 8.07
C GLU A 154 29.80 1.98 7.59
N PRO A 155 28.89 1.49 8.46
CA PRO A 155 27.54 1.21 8.03
C PRO A 155 26.89 2.48 7.48
N PRO A 156 26.04 2.37 6.45
CA PRO A 156 25.35 3.54 5.94
C PRO A 156 24.55 4.17 7.07
N VAL A 157 24.70 5.48 7.26
CA VAL A 157 23.93 6.21 8.26
C VAL A 157 22.46 6.13 7.88
N LEU A 158 21.71 5.34 8.65
CA LEU A 158 20.26 5.26 8.51
C LEU A 158 19.67 6.53 9.11
N LEU A 159 19.24 7.45 8.24
CA LEU A 159 18.46 8.60 8.67
C LEU A 159 17.20 8.11 9.39
N ALA A 160 16.78 8.89 10.40
CA ALA A 160 15.53 8.64 11.12
C ALA A 160 14.36 8.47 10.12
N PRO A 161 13.40 7.58 10.42
CA PRO A 161 12.25 7.42 9.56
C PRO A 161 11.47 8.74 9.51
N PRO A 162 10.88 9.09 8.35
CA PRO A 162 10.01 10.25 8.28
C PRO A 162 8.83 10.08 9.24
N ASP A 163 8.37 11.19 9.82
CA ASP A 163 7.23 11.18 10.73
C ASP A 163 5.99 10.61 10.01
N LEU A 164 5.19 9.82 10.72
CA LEU A 164 3.93 9.27 10.23
C LEU A 164 2.97 10.37 9.78
N ALA A 165 3.03 11.55 10.40
CA ALA A 165 2.27 12.74 9.99
C ALA A 165 2.54 13.18 8.54
N THR A 166 3.68 12.82 7.95
CA THR A 166 3.97 13.10 6.53
C THR A 166 3.02 12.36 5.57
N THR A 167 2.31 11.34 6.06
CA THR A 167 1.33 10.55 5.30
C THR A 167 -0.12 11.03 5.50
N ASP A 168 -0.35 12.12 6.24
CA ASP A 168 -1.70 12.59 6.58
C ASP A 168 -2.56 12.98 5.39
N ARG A 169 -1.95 13.35 4.25
CA ARG A 169 -2.71 13.71 3.04
C ARG A 169 -3.56 12.54 2.51
N TRP A 170 -3.17 11.29 2.78
CA TRP A 170 -3.92 10.09 2.38
C TRP A 170 -4.83 9.56 3.49
N ARG A 171 -4.92 10.22 4.64
CA ARG A 171 -5.71 9.72 5.78
C ARG A 171 -7.20 9.89 5.53
N LEU A 172 -8.00 8.87 5.84
CA LEU A 172 -9.46 8.91 5.67
C LEU A 172 -10.09 9.79 6.76
N ARG A 173 -10.18 11.11 6.55
CA ARG A 173 -10.82 12.05 7.49
C ARG A 173 -12.36 12.03 7.42
N GLY A 174 -12.99 10.85 7.41
CA GLY A 174 -14.46 10.70 7.45
C GLY A 174 -15.23 11.35 6.29
N ARG A 175 -14.55 11.76 5.21
CA ARG A 175 -15.18 12.38 4.03
C ARG A 175 -15.53 11.27 3.05
N ARG A 176 -16.82 11.01 2.85
CA ARG A 176 -17.33 10.24 1.70
C ARG A 176 -16.79 10.89 0.44
N VAL A 177 -16.04 10.16 -0.36
CA VAL A 177 -15.38 10.71 -1.54
C VAL A 177 -16.27 10.46 -2.74
N TYR A 178 -16.51 11.52 -3.49
CA TYR A 178 -17.26 11.54 -4.73
C TYR A 178 -16.27 11.34 -5.89
N GLN A 179 -16.56 10.43 -6.83
CA GLN A 179 -15.78 10.26 -8.05
C GLN A 179 -16.44 11.03 -9.19
N ASP A 180 -15.66 11.87 -9.86
CA ASP A 180 -16.09 12.58 -11.08
C ASP A 180 -16.05 11.62 -12.30
N PRO A 181 -16.97 11.72 -13.26
CA PRO A 181 -17.18 10.71 -14.28
C PRO A 181 -16.14 10.86 -15.41
N VAL A 182 -14.90 10.46 -15.16
CA VAL A 182 -13.89 10.42 -16.21
C VAL A 182 -13.86 9.03 -16.82
N ARG A 183 -14.70 8.84 -17.88
CA ARG A 183 -14.79 7.75 -18.89
C ARG A 183 -16.08 6.91 -18.86
N PRO A 184 -16.50 6.45 -20.06
CA PRO A 184 -17.81 6.72 -20.66
C PRO A 184 -18.94 5.98 -19.96
N ASN A 185 -20.14 6.55 -20.05
CA ASN A 185 -21.38 5.96 -19.55
C ASN A 185 -21.40 4.44 -19.81
N PRO A 186 -21.57 3.61 -18.77
CA PRO A 186 -21.77 2.18 -18.97
C PRO A 186 -23.02 1.98 -19.85
N PRO A 187 -23.02 0.95 -20.72
CA PRO A 187 -24.13 0.68 -21.63
C PRO A 187 -25.40 0.45 -20.79
N GLY A 188 -26.38 1.35 -20.95
CA GLY A 188 -27.63 1.34 -20.18
C GLY A 188 -28.03 2.70 -19.59
N LEU A 189 -27.11 3.68 -19.52
CA LEU A 189 -27.42 5.07 -19.20
C LEU A 189 -27.67 5.90 -20.47
N THR A 190 -28.66 5.50 -21.28
CA THR A 190 -29.38 6.48 -22.10
C THR A 190 -30.47 7.07 -21.23
N VAL A 191 -30.23 8.26 -20.68
CA VAL A 191 -31.31 9.08 -20.11
C VAL A 191 -32.25 9.42 -21.27
N PRO A 192 -33.51 8.98 -21.27
CA PRO A 192 -34.44 9.40 -22.30
C PRO A 192 -34.80 10.88 -22.06
N GLY A 193 -34.17 11.76 -22.85
CA GLY A 193 -34.72 13.04 -23.27
C GLY A 193 -34.55 14.25 -22.35
N GLY A 194 -34.14 15.37 -22.98
CA GLY A 194 -34.70 16.70 -22.71
C GLY A 194 -33.65 17.82 -22.80
N PRO A 195 -33.91 18.95 -23.51
CA PRO A 195 -35.04 19.28 -24.40
C PRO A 195 -34.80 18.98 -25.89
#